data_AF-I0AJQ5-F1
#
_entry.id   AF-I0AJQ5-F1
#
_cell.length_a   1.000
_cell.length_b   1.000
_cell.length_c   1.000
_cell.angle_alpha   90.00
_cell.angle_beta   90.00
_cell.angle_gamma   90.00
#
_symmetry.space_group_name_H-M   'P 1'
#
loop_
_entity.id
_entity.type
_entity.pdbx_description
1 polymer ?
#
loop_
_entity_poly.entity_id
_entity_poly.type
_entity_poly.pdbx_seq_one_letter_code
_entity_poly.pdbx_strand_id
1 'polypeptide(L)'
;MFDLKLNFGAKKIFYKNLSLAVKFLVDDGSLKKNISNIERIFNCRLTELQKNNFVSKDVDEIRISKPSGKPDEIILKKVKLNDQFDVDYFRNYLTYLVERISNEQIKYLHITIPSYSVFKKYFDDEEYFYQTFIEGIYFGNYSFDKYKTEKKSPKPLEVFFYAENEKKVKNAISTATNLMNAVYFVRDLQNEPSNELTPELLAKRISSEAKKSGIRCTVFDEKEIAKRNMGGLIAVGKGSINKPRFIILEYKPVVKAAKAKKTKLKKIALVGKGMTFDSGGISLKPSKSMSEMKNDMAGASVVAGAVIAAAKNKLPIHLFGIIPTAENMPSGEAFKPGDIIKTASGKTIEVDDTDAEGRVILADALDYASKLKPNQIIDLATLTGACVVALGEFVAGLFSKNDELAEKLYKSGLKTFDRVWRLPLWDDYHKLNESSVADVKNLGGRWGGAISAAKFLENFVDKKIHWAHLDIAGPSIHNDSRNYTKKYMTGFGVRLLFDYLKTHC
;
A
#
# COMPACT_ATOMS: atom_id res chain seq x y z
N MET A 1 -7.71 -18.85 8.04
CA MET A 1 -6.95 -18.48 6.84
C MET A 1 -6.45 -19.74 6.16
N PHE A 2 -6.02 -19.61 4.91
CA PHE A 2 -5.51 -20.71 4.12
C PHE A 2 -3.99 -20.63 3.94
N ASP A 3 -3.36 -21.80 3.86
CA ASP A 3 -2.04 -21.96 3.26
C ASP A 3 -2.23 -22.06 1.75
N LEU A 4 -1.95 -20.97 1.04
CA LEU A 4 -2.29 -20.79 -0.36
C LEU A 4 -1.24 -21.41 -1.29
N LYS A 5 -1.71 -22.21 -2.26
CA LYS A 5 -0.92 -22.60 -3.42
C LYS A 5 -1.62 -22.16 -4.69
N LEU A 6 -1.05 -21.17 -5.36
CA LEU A 6 -1.61 -20.61 -6.60
C LEU A 6 -1.04 -21.33 -7.82
N ASN A 7 -1.94 -21.73 -8.72
CA ASN A 7 -1.64 -22.44 -9.95
C ASN A 7 -2.35 -21.75 -11.13
N PHE A 8 -1.78 -21.83 -12.32
CA PHE A 8 -2.51 -21.56 -13.56
C PHE A 8 -2.95 -22.91 -14.14
N GLY A 9 -4.20 -22.99 -14.60
CA GLY A 9 -4.77 -24.22 -15.13
C GLY A 9 -4.62 -24.34 -16.64
N ALA A 10 -4.50 -25.59 -17.12
CA ALA A 10 -4.55 -25.90 -18.55
C ALA A 10 -5.99 -25.76 -19.10
N LYS A 11 -6.13 -25.65 -20.43
CA LYS A 11 -7.44 -25.58 -21.13
C LYS A 11 -8.47 -26.64 -20.69
N LYS A 12 -8.04 -27.84 -20.30
CA LYS A 12 -8.93 -28.89 -19.77
C LYS A 12 -8.91 -28.87 -18.25
N ILE A 13 -10.07 -28.60 -17.65
CA ILE A 13 -10.22 -28.50 -16.19
C ILE A 13 -10.47 -29.89 -15.60
N PHE A 14 -9.67 -30.26 -14.62
CA PHE A 14 -9.88 -31.46 -13.80
C PHE A 14 -10.20 -31.05 -12.37
N TYR A 15 -11.44 -31.27 -11.96
CA TYR A 15 -11.91 -30.94 -10.63
C TYR A 15 -11.71 -32.13 -9.67
N LYS A 16 -11.23 -31.85 -8.46
CA LYS A 16 -11.02 -32.84 -7.40
C LYS A 16 -12.14 -32.76 -6.34
N ASN A 17 -12.19 -33.70 -5.40
CA ASN A 17 -13.09 -33.60 -4.24
C ASN A 17 -12.80 -32.36 -3.39
N LEU A 18 -13.85 -31.81 -2.75
CA LEU A 18 -13.79 -30.58 -1.95
C LEU A 18 -13.39 -29.37 -2.80
N SER A 19 -13.97 -29.28 -4.00
CA SER A 19 -13.70 -28.20 -4.95
C SER A 19 -14.87 -27.25 -5.15
N LEU A 20 -14.54 -25.95 -5.20
CA LEU A 20 -15.44 -24.87 -5.55
C LEU A 20 -14.95 -24.22 -6.85
N ALA A 21 -15.82 -24.06 -7.84
CA ALA A 21 -15.50 -23.28 -9.04
C ALA A 21 -16.26 -21.96 -9.07
N VAL A 22 -15.59 -20.89 -9.49
CA VAL A 22 -16.16 -19.56 -9.69
C VAL A 22 -16.08 -19.23 -11.17
N LYS A 23 -17.22 -18.88 -11.76
CA LYS A 23 -17.36 -18.48 -13.15
C LYS A 23 -17.94 -17.08 -13.19
N PHE A 24 -17.20 -16.15 -13.79
CA PHE A 24 -17.70 -14.79 -14.03
C PHE A 24 -18.43 -14.75 -15.36
N LEU A 25 -19.67 -14.25 -15.34
CA LEU A 25 -20.54 -14.10 -16.50
C LEU A 25 -20.82 -12.62 -16.70
N VAL A 26 -20.41 -12.07 -17.84
CA VAL A 26 -20.73 -10.69 -18.19
C VAL A 26 -22.22 -10.60 -18.53
N ASP A 27 -22.95 -9.72 -17.86
CA ASP A 27 -24.34 -9.43 -18.17
C ASP A 27 -24.41 -8.30 -19.20
N ASP A 28 -24.56 -8.68 -20.46
CA ASP A 28 -24.80 -7.81 -21.61
C ASP A 28 -26.29 -7.78 -22.00
N GLY A 29 -27.19 -8.24 -21.12
CA GLY A 29 -28.61 -8.39 -21.39
C GLY A 29 -28.98 -9.66 -22.19
N SER A 30 -28.00 -10.45 -22.64
CA SER A 30 -28.25 -11.74 -23.31
C SER A 30 -28.43 -12.91 -22.34
N LEU A 31 -28.13 -12.72 -21.05
CA LEU A 31 -28.13 -13.78 -20.03
C LEU A 31 -29.47 -14.52 -19.97
N LYS A 32 -30.60 -13.80 -20.09
CA LYS A 32 -31.95 -14.38 -20.11
C LYS A 32 -32.16 -15.34 -21.29
N LYS A 33 -31.62 -15.01 -22.47
CA LYS A 33 -31.71 -15.84 -23.68
C LYS A 33 -30.76 -17.05 -23.60
N ASN A 34 -29.69 -16.94 -22.82
CA ASN A 34 -28.61 -17.91 -22.74
C ASN A 34 -28.62 -18.75 -21.46
N ILE A 35 -29.61 -18.61 -20.56
CA ILE A 35 -29.64 -19.33 -19.28
C ILE A 35 -29.65 -20.86 -19.47
N SER A 36 -30.35 -21.35 -20.49
CA SER A 36 -30.37 -22.78 -20.85
C SER A 36 -29.02 -23.26 -21.38
N ASN A 37 -28.25 -22.38 -22.00
CA ASN A 37 -26.88 -22.68 -22.43
C ASN A 37 -25.92 -22.75 -21.24
N ILE A 38 -26.14 -21.97 -20.16
CA ILE A 38 -25.31 -21.97 -18.95
C ILE A 38 -25.35 -23.34 -18.27
N GLU A 39 -26.53 -23.95 -18.12
CA GLU A 39 -26.68 -25.30 -17.56
C GLU A 39 -25.85 -26.34 -18.34
N ARG A 40 -25.89 -26.25 -19.68
CA ARG A 40 -25.09 -27.12 -20.57
C ARG A 40 -23.59 -26.85 -20.47
N ILE A 41 -23.18 -25.58 -20.50
CA ILE A 41 -21.77 -25.15 -20.51
C ILE A 41 -21.07 -25.52 -19.21
N PHE A 42 -21.73 -25.29 -18.07
CA PHE A 42 -21.14 -25.57 -16.75
C PHE A 42 -21.51 -26.95 -16.20
N ASN A 43 -22.28 -27.72 -16.97
CA ASN A 43 -22.76 -29.05 -16.60
C ASN A 43 -23.39 -29.01 -15.19
N CYS A 44 -24.39 -28.15 -15.02
CA CYS A 44 -25.14 -27.95 -13.78
C CYS A 44 -26.65 -27.89 -14.08
N ARG A 45 -27.47 -28.07 -13.05
CA ARG A 45 -28.93 -27.90 -13.13
C ARG A 45 -29.35 -26.78 -12.18
N LEU A 46 -30.23 -25.91 -12.65
CA LEU A 46 -30.81 -24.81 -11.90
C LEU A 46 -32.31 -25.05 -11.74
N THR A 47 -32.84 -24.79 -10.54
CA THR A 47 -34.29 -24.72 -10.35
C THR A 47 -34.86 -23.48 -11.06
N GLU A 48 -36.16 -23.48 -11.37
CA GLU A 48 -36.81 -22.31 -11.96
C GLU A 48 -36.67 -21.06 -11.07
N LEU A 49 -36.70 -21.23 -9.74
CA LEU A 49 -36.43 -20.13 -8.81
C LEU A 49 -35.01 -19.57 -8.97
N GLN A 50 -34.01 -20.45 -9.07
CA GLN A 50 -32.61 -20.02 -9.26
C GLN A 50 -32.41 -19.30 -10.60
N LYS A 51 -33.05 -19.79 -11.68
CA LYS A 51 -33.00 -19.13 -13.00
C LYS A 51 -33.63 -17.74 -12.94
N ASN A 52 -34.84 -17.63 -12.39
CA ASN A 52 -35.57 -16.37 -12.29
C ASN A 52 -34.81 -15.36 -11.42
N ASN A 53 -34.25 -15.80 -10.30
CA ASN A 53 -33.42 -14.96 -9.44
C ASN A 53 -32.16 -14.50 -10.17
N PHE A 54 -31.39 -15.41 -10.78
CA PHE A 54 -30.13 -15.03 -11.41
C PHE A 54 -30.29 -14.09 -12.62
N VAL A 55 -31.42 -14.19 -13.34
CA VAL A 55 -31.78 -13.26 -14.42
C VAL A 55 -32.27 -11.90 -13.89
N SER A 56 -32.74 -11.82 -12.64
CA SER A 56 -33.22 -10.57 -12.04
C SER A 56 -32.10 -9.54 -11.91
N LYS A 57 -32.46 -8.27 -11.72
CA LYS A 57 -31.48 -7.20 -11.50
C LYS A 57 -30.84 -7.26 -10.11
N ASP A 58 -31.45 -7.95 -9.15
CA ASP A 58 -31.06 -7.82 -7.73
C ASP A 58 -30.08 -8.92 -7.29
N VAL A 59 -30.07 -10.06 -7.98
CA VAL A 59 -29.20 -11.19 -7.63
C VAL A 59 -28.03 -11.27 -8.60
N ASP A 60 -26.84 -11.00 -8.07
CA ASP A 60 -25.60 -11.04 -8.85
C ASP A 60 -24.83 -12.34 -8.71
N GLU A 61 -25.27 -13.26 -7.86
CA GLU A 61 -24.57 -14.52 -7.61
C GLU A 61 -25.54 -15.64 -7.32
N ILE A 62 -25.25 -16.82 -7.87
CA ILE A 62 -25.84 -18.08 -7.40
C ILE A 62 -24.75 -19.09 -7.09
N ARG A 63 -24.95 -19.85 -6.02
CA ARG A 63 -24.09 -20.96 -5.60
C ARG A 63 -24.88 -22.26 -5.77
N ILE A 64 -24.31 -23.21 -6.50
CA ILE A 64 -24.97 -24.42 -6.98
C ILE A 64 -24.17 -25.62 -6.50
N SER A 65 -24.77 -26.46 -5.68
CA SER A 65 -24.16 -27.74 -5.28
C SER A 65 -24.44 -28.80 -6.33
N LYS A 66 -23.46 -29.67 -6.62
CA LYS A 66 -23.58 -30.77 -7.57
C LYS A 66 -23.60 -32.11 -6.82
N PRO A 67 -24.78 -32.68 -6.53
CA PRO A 67 -24.89 -33.89 -5.70
C PRO A 67 -24.11 -35.09 -6.26
N SER A 68 -24.06 -35.19 -7.59
CA SER A 68 -23.23 -36.16 -8.31
C SER A 68 -22.40 -35.42 -9.36
N GLY A 69 -21.09 -35.34 -9.14
CA GLY A 69 -20.14 -34.75 -10.10
C GLY A 69 -19.11 -33.84 -9.46
N LYS A 70 -18.25 -33.27 -10.32
CA LYS A 70 -17.24 -32.28 -9.93
C LYS A 70 -17.32 -31.03 -10.81
N PRO A 71 -16.96 -29.82 -10.31
CA PRO A 71 -16.59 -29.54 -8.92
C PRO A 71 -17.77 -29.78 -7.98
N ASP A 72 -17.51 -29.90 -6.67
CA ASP A 72 -18.56 -30.15 -5.68
C ASP A 72 -19.59 -29.01 -5.69
N GLU A 73 -19.11 -27.77 -5.89
CA GLU A 73 -19.97 -26.60 -6.04
C GLU A 73 -19.48 -25.63 -7.11
N ILE A 74 -20.42 -24.89 -7.69
CA ILE A 74 -20.17 -23.84 -8.67
C ILE A 74 -20.83 -22.55 -8.20
N ILE A 75 -20.07 -21.47 -8.17
CA ILE A 75 -20.55 -20.10 -8.08
C ILE A 75 -20.58 -19.50 -9.49
N LEU A 76 -21.75 -19.07 -9.92
CA LEU A 76 -21.90 -18.22 -11.09
C LEU A 76 -22.04 -16.77 -10.59
N LYS A 77 -21.04 -15.95 -10.91
CA LYS A 77 -20.99 -14.54 -10.53
C LYS A 77 -21.28 -13.67 -11.75
N LYS A 78 -22.38 -12.94 -11.70
CA LYS A 78 -22.76 -11.96 -12.72
C LYS A 78 -21.92 -10.69 -12.56
N VAL A 79 -21.34 -10.22 -13.67
CA VAL A 79 -20.57 -8.99 -13.76
C VAL A 79 -21.33 -8.00 -14.62
N LYS A 80 -21.81 -6.93 -13.99
CA LYS A 80 -22.49 -5.83 -14.68
C LYS A 80 -21.47 -4.76 -15.03
N LEU A 81 -21.33 -4.43 -16.32
CA LEU A 81 -20.43 -3.38 -16.79
C LEU A 81 -21.18 -2.05 -16.92
N ASN A 82 -21.76 -1.60 -15.81
CA ASN A 82 -22.46 -0.32 -15.69
C ASN A 82 -21.59 0.72 -14.96
N ASP A 83 -22.18 1.84 -14.59
CA ASP A 83 -21.48 2.97 -13.95
C ASP A 83 -20.93 2.65 -12.55
N GLN A 84 -21.30 1.51 -11.96
CA GLN A 84 -20.80 1.04 -10.67
C GLN A 84 -19.59 0.09 -10.82
N PHE A 85 -19.22 -0.29 -12.05
CA PHE A 85 -18.06 -1.11 -12.29
C PHE A 85 -16.78 -0.26 -12.23
N ASP A 86 -15.81 -0.71 -11.44
CA ASP A 86 -14.48 -0.13 -11.38
C ASP A 86 -13.39 -1.20 -11.42
N VAL A 87 -12.13 -0.76 -11.59
CA VAL A 87 -10.95 -1.62 -11.73
C VAL A 87 -10.65 -2.47 -10.49
N ASP A 88 -11.32 -2.20 -9.36
CA ASP A 88 -11.13 -2.91 -8.11
C ASP A 88 -12.19 -4.00 -7.86
N TYR A 89 -13.21 -4.07 -8.71
CA TYR A 89 -14.33 -5.02 -8.61
C TYR A 89 -13.89 -6.45 -8.28
N PHE A 90 -12.93 -6.99 -9.05
CA PHE A 90 -12.49 -8.39 -8.88
C PHE A 90 -11.72 -8.61 -7.58
N ARG A 91 -10.92 -7.64 -7.14
CA ARG A 91 -10.24 -7.72 -5.85
C ARG A 91 -11.26 -7.77 -4.73
N ASN A 92 -12.15 -6.79 -4.73
CA ASN A 92 -13.16 -6.62 -3.69
C ASN A 92 -14.07 -7.84 -3.55
N TYR A 93 -14.52 -8.40 -4.68
CA TYR A 93 -15.35 -9.60 -4.69
C TYR A 93 -14.59 -10.84 -4.22
N LEU A 94 -13.37 -11.06 -4.70
CA LEU A 94 -12.60 -12.25 -4.31
C LEU A 94 -12.13 -12.18 -2.85
N THR A 95 -11.89 -10.99 -2.30
CA THR A 95 -11.69 -10.81 -0.86
C THR A 95 -12.89 -11.36 -0.09
N TYR A 96 -14.09 -10.87 -0.42
CA TYR A 96 -15.33 -11.33 0.20
C TYR A 96 -15.53 -12.84 0.07
N LEU A 97 -15.25 -13.39 -1.12
CA LEU A 97 -15.38 -14.82 -1.36
C LEU A 97 -14.45 -15.63 -0.45
N VAL A 98 -13.16 -15.28 -0.40
CA VAL A 98 -12.16 -16.00 0.41
C VAL A 98 -12.51 -15.93 1.90
N GLU A 99 -12.95 -14.77 2.39
CA GLU A 99 -13.43 -14.59 3.76
C GLU A 99 -14.64 -15.50 4.04
N ARG A 100 -15.62 -15.54 3.14
CA ARG A 100 -16.83 -16.38 3.26
C ARG A 100 -16.50 -17.86 3.33
N ILE A 101 -15.61 -18.34 2.47
CA ILE A 101 -15.26 -19.78 2.41
C ILE A 101 -14.25 -20.19 3.47
N SER A 102 -13.69 -19.25 4.24
CA SER A 102 -12.61 -19.51 5.22
C SER A 102 -12.97 -20.50 6.33
N ASN A 103 -14.26 -20.63 6.65
CA ASN A 103 -14.77 -21.58 7.65
C ASN A 103 -15.17 -22.94 7.04
N GLU A 104 -15.17 -23.05 5.71
CA GLU A 104 -15.55 -24.27 5.00
C GLU A 104 -14.38 -25.28 4.93
N GLN A 105 -14.66 -26.50 4.46
CA GLN A 105 -13.67 -27.57 4.29
C GLN A 105 -13.24 -27.73 2.82
N ILE A 106 -13.14 -26.60 2.09
CA ILE A 106 -12.68 -26.57 0.70
C ILE A 106 -11.17 -26.76 0.64
N LYS A 107 -10.71 -27.57 -0.34
CA LYS A 107 -9.28 -27.77 -0.64
C LYS A 107 -8.86 -27.20 -2.00
N TYR A 108 -9.80 -27.04 -2.93
CA TYR A 108 -9.52 -26.59 -4.29
C TYR A 108 -10.48 -25.46 -4.69
N LEU A 109 -9.94 -24.31 -5.07
CA LEU A 109 -10.69 -23.18 -5.61
C LEU A 109 -10.32 -23.00 -7.09
N HIS A 110 -11.30 -22.99 -7.97
CA HIS A 110 -11.10 -22.86 -9.41
C HIS A 110 -11.73 -21.57 -9.91
N ILE A 111 -10.94 -20.64 -10.43
CA ILE A 111 -11.39 -19.32 -10.86
C ILE A 111 -11.25 -19.22 -12.38
N THR A 112 -12.36 -19.07 -13.08
CA THR A 112 -12.34 -18.81 -14.54
C THR A 112 -12.44 -17.33 -14.78
N ILE A 113 -11.33 -16.75 -15.22
CA ILE A 113 -11.21 -15.35 -15.56
C ILE A 113 -11.96 -15.12 -16.88
N PRO A 114 -12.86 -14.11 -16.96
CA PRO A 114 -13.59 -13.83 -18.19
C PRO A 114 -12.67 -13.23 -19.27
N SER A 115 -13.11 -13.25 -20.53
CA SER A 115 -12.31 -12.78 -21.66
C SER A 115 -11.88 -11.32 -21.47
N TYR A 116 -10.57 -11.05 -21.57
CA TYR A 116 -10.02 -9.69 -21.45
C TYR A 116 -10.58 -8.74 -22.51
N SER A 117 -10.98 -9.26 -23.68
CA SER A 117 -11.54 -8.46 -24.78
C SER A 117 -12.73 -7.58 -24.34
N VAL A 118 -13.54 -8.07 -23.41
CA VAL A 118 -14.72 -7.38 -22.86
C VAL A 118 -14.33 -6.28 -21.86
N PHE A 119 -13.15 -6.39 -21.24
CA PHE A 119 -12.67 -5.52 -20.17
C PHE A 119 -11.60 -4.51 -20.62
N LYS A 120 -11.24 -4.48 -21.91
CA LYS A 120 -10.22 -3.57 -22.48
C LYS A 120 -10.47 -2.09 -22.19
N LYS A 121 -11.73 -1.66 -22.05
CA LYS A 121 -12.07 -0.27 -21.71
C LYS A 121 -11.75 0.12 -20.26
N TYR A 122 -11.51 -0.85 -19.38
CA TYR A 122 -11.26 -0.64 -17.95
C TYR A 122 -9.82 -0.99 -17.55
N PHE A 123 -9.17 -1.88 -18.30
CA PHE A 123 -7.82 -2.35 -18.01
C PHE A 123 -6.94 -2.21 -19.24
N ASP A 124 -5.95 -1.33 -19.17
CA ASP A 124 -5.01 -1.07 -20.27
C ASP A 124 -4.07 -2.26 -20.56
N ASP A 125 -3.91 -3.17 -19.60
CA ASP A 125 -3.03 -4.32 -19.69
C ASP A 125 -3.74 -5.60 -19.23
N GLU A 126 -3.65 -6.65 -20.06
CA GLU A 126 -4.25 -7.96 -19.80
C GLU A 126 -3.58 -8.69 -18.63
N GLU A 127 -2.26 -8.57 -18.47
CA GLU A 127 -1.56 -9.20 -17.35
C GLU A 127 -1.99 -8.57 -16.03
N TYR A 128 -2.13 -7.24 -16.00
CA TYR A 128 -2.66 -6.49 -14.87
C TYR A 128 -4.13 -6.83 -14.57
N PHE A 129 -4.96 -7.00 -15.59
CA PHE A 129 -6.33 -7.51 -15.42
C PHE A 129 -6.34 -8.87 -14.71
N TYR A 130 -5.46 -9.80 -15.07
CA TYR A 130 -5.33 -11.07 -14.36
C TYR A 130 -4.81 -10.89 -12.94
N GLN A 131 -3.82 -10.03 -12.75
CA GLN A 131 -3.23 -9.71 -11.45
C GLN A 131 -4.30 -9.30 -10.41
N THR A 132 -5.36 -8.57 -10.80
CA THR A 132 -6.42 -8.17 -9.86
C THR A 132 -7.16 -9.35 -9.23
N PHE A 133 -7.27 -10.47 -9.94
CA PHE A 133 -7.90 -11.68 -9.39
C PHE A 133 -7.01 -12.30 -8.32
N ILE A 134 -5.70 -12.39 -8.59
CA ILE A 134 -4.73 -12.94 -7.65
C ILE A 134 -4.66 -12.06 -6.40
N GLU A 135 -4.60 -10.74 -6.56
CA GLU A 135 -4.57 -9.79 -5.45
C GLU A 135 -5.79 -9.95 -4.53
N GLY A 136 -7.00 -10.13 -5.07
CA GLY A 136 -8.20 -10.37 -4.27
C GLY A 136 -8.12 -11.64 -3.41
N ILE A 137 -7.50 -12.71 -3.91
CA ILE A 137 -7.27 -13.93 -3.15
C ILE A 137 -6.33 -13.68 -1.96
N TYR A 138 -5.25 -12.93 -2.18
CA TYR A 138 -4.38 -12.53 -1.08
C TYR A 138 -5.11 -11.61 -0.11
N PHE A 139 -5.81 -10.58 -0.56
CA PHE A 139 -6.49 -9.67 0.34
C PHE A 139 -7.49 -10.37 1.27
N GLY A 140 -8.32 -11.28 0.75
CA GLY A 140 -9.24 -12.08 1.57
C GLY A 140 -8.53 -13.15 2.42
N ASN A 141 -7.27 -13.46 2.10
CA ASN A 141 -6.44 -14.38 2.88
C ASN A 141 -5.47 -13.67 3.85
N TYR A 142 -5.62 -12.37 4.10
CA TYR A 142 -4.84 -11.66 5.12
C TYR A 142 -5.52 -11.74 6.51
N SER A 143 -4.74 -12.03 7.54
CA SER A 143 -5.19 -11.90 8.93
C SER A 143 -4.05 -11.51 9.84
N PHE A 144 -4.36 -10.73 10.86
CA PHE A 144 -3.45 -10.42 11.96
C PHE A 144 -4.00 -11.03 13.26
N ASP A 145 -3.54 -12.23 13.60
CA ASP A 145 -3.92 -12.99 14.80
C ASP A 145 -2.73 -13.31 15.72
N LYS A 146 -1.57 -12.69 15.46
CA LYS A 146 -0.31 -12.89 16.18
C LYS A 146 -0.45 -12.91 17.71
N TYR A 147 -1.27 -11.99 18.24
CA TYR A 147 -1.50 -11.77 19.67
C TYR A 147 -2.71 -12.50 20.24
N LYS A 148 -3.45 -13.27 19.43
CA LYS A 148 -4.53 -14.12 19.93
C LYS A 148 -3.95 -15.40 20.52
N THR A 149 -4.48 -15.82 21.66
CA THR A 149 -4.14 -17.10 22.30
C THR A 149 -4.67 -18.28 21.49
N GLU A 150 -5.94 -18.19 21.08
CA GLU A 150 -6.57 -19.15 20.17
C GLU A 150 -6.24 -18.81 18.72
N LYS A 151 -5.33 -19.57 18.13
CA LYS A 151 -4.94 -19.45 16.72
C LYS A 151 -5.60 -20.55 15.90
N LYS A 152 -6.15 -20.20 14.75
CA LYS A 152 -6.67 -21.18 13.79
C LYS A 152 -5.52 -21.63 12.91
N SER A 153 -5.17 -22.91 12.93
CA SER A 153 -4.18 -23.47 11.99
C SER A 153 -4.64 -23.22 10.55
N PRO A 154 -3.76 -22.73 9.67
CA PRO A 154 -4.11 -22.51 8.28
C PRO A 154 -4.44 -23.85 7.61
N LYS A 155 -5.50 -23.88 6.81
CA LYS A 155 -5.89 -25.06 6.01
C LYS A 155 -5.28 -24.95 4.62
N PRO A 156 -4.83 -26.04 3.98
CA PRO A 156 -4.32 -25.97 2.61
C PRO A 156 -5.44 -25.60 1.63
N LEU A 157 -5.17 -24.65 0.74
CA LEU A 157 -6.06 -24.30 -0.38
C LEU A 157 -5.25 -24.14 -1.66
N GLU A 158 -5.50 -25.01 -2.63
CA GLU A 158 -4.97 -24.85 -3.99
C GLU A 158 -5.93 -24.02 -4.83
N VAL A 159 -5.47 -22.89 -5.35
CA VAL A 159 -6.25 -22.00 -6.22
C VAL A 159 -5.76 -22.13 -7.65
N PHE A 160 -6.67 -22.39 -8.59
CA PHE A 160 -6.38 -22.53 -10.02
C PHE A 160 -7.04 -21.40 -10.81
N PHE A 161 -6.23 -20.62 -11.52
CA PHE A 161 -6.72 -19.58 -12.42
C PHE A 161 -6.74 -20.08 -13.86
N TYR A 162 -7.89 -19.94 -14.53
CA TYR A 162 -8.10 -20.30 -15.93
C TYR A 162 -8.40 -19.05 -16.73
N ALA A 163 -7.60 -18.74 -17.75
CA ALA A 163 -7.81 -17.61 -18.65
C ALA A 163 -7.37 -17.97 -20.08
N GLU A 164 -7.64 -17.08 -21.04
CA GLU A 164 -7.29 -17.26 -22.45
C GLU A 164 -5.77 -17.31 -22.67
N ASN A 165 -5.00 -16.52 -21.91
CA ASN A 165 -3.55 -16.42 -22.03
C ASN A 165 -2.82 -16.97 -20.80
N GLU A 166 -2.52 -18.28 -20.83
CA GLU A 166 -1.86 -19.00 -19.74
C GLU A 166 -0.50 -18.37 -19.33
N LYS A 167 0.27 -17.87 -20.31
CA LYS A 167 1.57 -17.23 -20.05
C LYS A 167 1.41 -15.95 -19.23
N LYS A 168 0.44 -15.10 -19.60
CA LYS A 168 0.15 -13.88 -18.84
C LYS A 168 -0.40 -14.18 -17.45
N VAL A 169 -1.25 -15.20 -17.28
CA VAL A 169 -1.71 -15.62 -15.95
C VAL A 169 -0.53 -16.08 -15.08
N LYS A 170 0.39 -16.88 -15.63
CA LYS A 170 1.59 -17.32 -14.91
C LYS A 170 2.45 -16.13 -14.44
N ASN A 171 2.66 -15.14 -15.31
CA ASN A 171 3.38 -13.92 -14.96
C ASN A 171 2.63 -13.09 -13.90
N ALA A 172 1.31 -12.96 -14.03
CA ALA A 172 0.46 -12.26 -13.09
C ALA A 172 0.51 -12.91 -11.71
N ILE A 173 0.46 -14.25 -11.61
CA ILE A 173 0.66 -14.98 -10.35
C ILE A 173 2.02 -14.63 -9.74
N SER A 174 3.11 -14.72 -10.51
CA SER A 174 4.45 -14.39 -10.00
C SER A 174 4.55 -12.95 -9.50
N THR A 175 4.04 -11.99 -10.28
CA THR A 175 4.10 -10.56 -9.95
C THR A 175 3.25 -10.25 -8.72
N ALA A 176 2.01 -10.73 -8.72
CA ALA A 176 1.06 -10.52 -7.64
C ALA A 176 1.54 -11.18 -6.34
N THR A 177 2.07 -12.40 -6.38
CA THR A 177 2.62 -13.07 -5.18
C THR A 177 3.74 -12.25 -4.55
N ASN A 178 4.70 -11.76 -5.35
CA ASN A 178 5.78 -10.92 -4.84
C ASN A 178 5.26 -9.59 -4.25
N LEU A 179 4.33 -8.95 -4.95
CA LEU A 179 3.71 -7.69 -4.53
C LEU A 179 2.89 -7.87 -3.24
N MET A 180 2.02 -8.86 -3.20
CA MET A 180 1.10 -9.10 -2.10
C MET A 180 1.79 -9.59 -0.84
N ASN A 181 2.90 -10.34 -0.96
CA ASN A 181 3.74 -10.64 0.21
C ASN A 181 4.38 -9.38 0.79
N ALA A 182 4.76 -8.40 -0.05
CA ALA A 182 5.21 -7.10 0.44
C ALA A 182 4.07 -6.31 1.08
N VAL A 183 2.85 -6.33 0.51
CA VAL A 183 1.65 -5.74 1.13
C VAL A 183 1.38 -6.38 2.49
N TYR A 184 1.44 -7.70 2.62
CA TYR A 184 1.28 -8.41 3.89
C TYR A 184 2.31 -7.96 4.92
N PHE A 185 3.59 -7.89 4.54
CA PHE A 185 4.65 -7.38 5.41
C PHE A 185 4.35 -5.97 5.91
N VAL A 186 3.87 -5.08 5.02
CA VAL A 186 3.47 -3.72 5.38
C VAL A 186 2.29 -3.73 6.35
N ARG A 187 1.23 -4.50 6.05
CA ARG A 187 0.06 -4.61 6.92
C ARG A 187 0.43 -5.19 8.27
N ASP A 188 1.35 -6.16 8.33
CA ASP A 188 1.84 -6.70 9.59
C ASP A 188 2.47 -5.59 10.42
N LEU A 189 3.41 -4.83 9.86
CA LEU A 189 4.02 -3.71 10.59
C LEU A 189 2.99 -2.68 11.06
N GLN A 190 2.04 -2.30 10.21
CA GLN A 190 1.01 -1.31 10.52
C GLN A 190 0.01 -1.77 11.61
N ASN A 191 -0.23 -3.08 11.73
CA ASN A 191 -1.15 -3.64 12.73
C ASN A 191 -0.48 -3.96 14.07
N GLU A 192 0.85 -4.05 14.12
CA GLU A 192 1.60 -4.27 15.37
C GLU A 192 1.31 -3.18 16.41
N PRO A 193 1.21 -3.54 17.69
CA PRO A 193 1.09 -2.56 18.76
C PRO A 193 2.45 -1.89 19.01
N SER A 194 2.46 -0.62 19.39
CA SER A 194 3.70 0.18 19.51
C SER A 194 4.70 -0.35 20.52
N ASN A 195 4.25 -1.05 21.57
CA ASN A 195 5.14 -1.72 22.52
C ASN A 195 5.94 -2.88 21.91
N GLU A 196 5.50 -3.43 20.78
CA GLU A 196 6.13 -4.56 20.08
C GLU A 196 6.81 -4.16 18.76
N LEU A 197 6.71 -2.87 18.40
CA LEU A 197 7.28 -2.30 17.20
C LEU A 197 7.88 -0.92 17.49
N THR A 198 8.86 -0.87 18.40
CA THR A 198 9.69 0.31 18.65
C THR A 198 10.58 0.65 17.44
N PRO A 199 11.22 1.83 17.37
CA PRO A 199 12.08 2.22 16.23
C PRO A 199 13.19 1.20 15.92
N GLU A 200 13.79 0.60 16.97
CA GLU A 200 14.77 -0.46 16.82
C GLU A 200 14.16 -1.75 16.24
N LEU A 201 13.01 -2.18 16.75
CA LEU A 201 12.34 -3.38 16.25
C LEU A 201 11.83 -3.20 14.83
N LEU A 202 11.35 -2.01 14.47
CA LEU A 202 11.00 -1.64 13.10
C LEU A 202 12.24 -1.78 12.18
N ALA A 203 13.37 -1.17 12.58
CA ALA A 203 14.62 -1.28 11.84
C ALA A 203 15.09 -2.73 11.67
N LYS A 204 14.98 -3.55 12.72
CA LYS A 204 15.34 -4.97 12.70
C LYS A 204 14.46 -5.78 11.74
N ARG A 205 13.14 -5.57 11.76
CA ARG A 205 12.19 -6.28 10.87
C ARG A 205 12.40 -5.90 9.41
N ILE A 206 12.53 -4.61 9.12
CA ILE A 206 12.83 -4.10 7.77
C ILE A 206 14.17 -4.65 7.27
N SER A 207 15.22 -4.63 8.10
CA SER A 207 16.55 -5.15 7.73
C SER A 207 16.52 -6.64 7.41
N SER A 208 15.78 -7.42 8.19
CA SER A 208 15.62 -8.87 7.97
C SER A 208 14.96 -9.16 6.62
N GLU A 209 13.86 -8.47 6.31
CA GLU A 209 13.12 -8.70 5.06
C GLU A 209 13.86 -8.15 3.83
N ALA A 210 14.55 -7.03 3.98
CA ALA A 210 15.45 -6.48 2.97
C ALA A 210 16.56 -7.48 2.59
N LYS A 211 17.20 -8.10 3.59
CA LYS A 211 18.27 -9.10 3.37
C LYS A 211 17.76 -10.31 2.57
N LYS A 212 16.57 -10.84 2.91
CA LYS A 212 15.92 -11.95 2.15
C LYS A 212 15.56 -11.57 0.71
N SER A 213 15.55 -10.28 0.40
CA SER A 213 15.20 -9.72 -0.91
C SER A 213 16.43 -9.23 -1.69
N GLY A 214 17.64 -9.45 -1.18
CA GLY A 214 18.88 -8.98 -1.83
C GLY A 214 19.06 -7.46 -1.80
N ILE A 215 18.37 -6.78 -0.88
CA ILE A 215 18.45 -5.33 -0.70
C ILE A 215 19.50 -5.04 0.37
N ARG A 216 20.38 -4.07 0.11
CA ARG A 216 21.32 -3.60 1.13
C ARG A 216 20.57 -2.72 2.13
N CYS A 217 20.69 -3.03 3.41
CA CYS A 217 20.12 -2.23 4.49
C CYS A 217 21.24 -1.68 5.38
N THR A 218 21.26 -0.37 5.60
CA THR A 218 22.11 0.30 6.59
C THR A 218 21.22 0.95 7.63
N VAL A 219 21.52 0.78 8.91
CA VAL A 219 20.77 1.39 10.02
C VAL A 219 21.73 2.25 10.82
N PHE A 220 21.40 3.53 10.97
CA PHE A 220 22.08 4.42 11.91
C PHE A 220 21.37 4.34 13.26
N ASP A 221 22.17 4.12 14.29
CA ASP A 221 21.76 4.25 15.69
C ASP A 221 21.86 5.72 16.14
N GLU A 222 21.50 5.99 17.39
CA GLU A 222 21.54 7.33 17.99
C GLU A 222 22.91 8.01 17.84
N LYS A 223 24.01 7.26 17.97
CA LYS A 223 25.37 7.81 17.89
C LYS A 223 25.69 8.27 16.47
N GLU A 224 25.37 7.45 15.47
CA GLU A 224 25.60 7.82 14.07
C GLU A 224 24.62 8.92 13.61
N ILE A 225 23.39 8.95 14.10
CA ILE A 225 22.42 10.04 13.89
C ILE A 225 22.98 11.36 14.44
N ALA A 226 23.51 11.36 15.67
CA ALA A 226 24.15 12.53 16.28
C ALA A 226 25.38 13.00 15.48
N LYS A 227 26.25 12.08 15.07
CA LYS A 227 27.43 12.37 14.25
C LYS A 227 27.07 13.02 12.91
N ARG A 228 25.87 12.72 12.37
CA ARG A 228 25.35 13.29 11.13
C ARG A 228 24.58 14.59 11.32
N ASN A 229 24.49 15.10 12.54
CA ASN A 229 23.75 16.33 12.89
C ASN A 229 22.28 16.29 12.45
N MET A 230 21.63 15.13 12.54
CA MET A 230 20.20 14.96 12.23
C MET A 230 19.34 15.47 13.40
N GLY A 231 19.42 16.77 13.66
CA GLY A 231 18.82 17.39 14.84
C GLY A 231 17.29 17.32 14.88
N GLY A 232 16.61 17.25 13.73
CA GLY A 232 15.16 17.05 13.69
C GLY A 232 14.78 15.67 14.24
N LEU A 233 15.43 14.62 13.76
CA LEU A 233 15.20 13.25 14.24
C LEU A 233 15.57 13.09 15.72
N ILE A 234 16.67 13.69 16.16
CA ILE A 234 17.11 13.67 17.56
C ILE A 234 16.08 14.38 18.46
N ALA A 235 15.64 15.58 18.08
CA ALA A 235 14.73 16.39 18.88
C ALA A 235 13.37 15.71 19.08
N VAL A 236 12.84 15.05 18.05
CA VAL A 236 11.58 14.31 18.16
C VAL A 236 11.75 13.04 18.99
N GLY A 237 12.82 12.28 18.77
CA GLY A 237 13.01 10.97 19.41
C GLY A 237 13.57 11.00 20.84
N LYS A 238 14.19 12.10 21.28
CA LYS A 238 14.85 12.16 22.61
C LYS A 238 13.90 11.99 23.79
N GLY A 239 12.61 12.33 23.60
CA GLY A 239 11.59 12.21 24.65
C GLY A 239 11.27 10.76 25.04
N SER A 240 11.53 9.79 24.16
CA SER A 240 11.30 8.38 24.42
C SER A 240 12.55 7.65 24.93
N ILE A 241 12.33 6.59 25.72
CA ILE A 241 13.34 5.58 26.02
C ILE A 241 13.73 4.76 24.78
N ASN A 242 12.81 4.64 23.80
CA ASN A 242 13.02 3.94 22.55
C ASN A 242 13.69 4.87 21.54
N LYS A 243 15.02 4.92 21.60
CA LYS A 243 15.84 5.88 20.84
C LYS A 243 15.64 5.75 19.32
N PRO A 244 15.76 6.87 18.56
CA PRO A 244 15.50 6.88 17.13
C PRO A 244 16.46 5.99 16.32
N ARG A 245 16.04 5.61 15.12
CA ARG A 245 16.87 4.94 14.10
C ARG A 245 16.68 5.64 12.75
N PHE A 246 17.68 5.54 11.89
CA PHE A 246 17.59 6.00 10.50
C PHE A 246 17.96 4.84 9.57
N ILE A 247 17.01 4.38 8.76
CA ILE A 247 17.14 3.18 7.94
C ILE A 247 17.31 3.59 6.48
N ILE A 248 18.29 3.00 5.82
CA ILE A 248 18.60 3.21 4.40
C ILE A 248 18.56 1.86 3.69
N LEU A 249 17.60 1.70 2.80
CA LEU A 249 17.49 0.60 1.86
C LEU A 249 18.08 1.02 0.53
N GLU A 250 18.91 0.18 -0.07
CA GLU A 250 19.41 0.37 -1.43
C GLU A 250 19.24 -0.90 -2.25
N TYR A 251 18.35 -0.82 -3.24
CA TYR A 251 18.19 -1.81 -4.29
C TYR A 251 18.86 -1.34 -5.58
N LYS A 252 19.85 -2.10 -6.03
CA LYS A 252 20.52 -1.89 -7.31
C LYS A 252 20.46 -3.18 -8.12
N PRO A 253 19.75 -3.21 -9.26
CA PRO A 253 19.61 -4.43 -10.05
C PRO A 253 20.96 -4.85 -10.64
N VAL A 254 21.16 -6.16 -10.74
CA VAL A 254 22.29 -6.72 -11.48
C VAL A 254 21.99 -6.62 -12.97
N VAL A 255 22.57 -5.62 -13.64
CA VAL A 255 22.46 -5.45 -15.10
C VAL A 255 23.59 -6.24 -15.77
N LYS A 256 23.26 -7.12 -16.73
CA LYS A 256 24.29 -7.86 -17.52
C LYS A 256 25.24 -6.86 -18.20
N ALA A 257 26.55 -7.13 -18.15
CA ALA A 257 27.62 -6.22 -18.56
C ALA A 257 27.45 -5.59 -19.96
N ALA A 258 26.91 -6.34 -20.93
CA ALA A 258 26.64 -5.85 -22.29
C ALA A 258 25.51 -4.80 -22.37
N LYS A 259 24.52 -4.84 -21.46
CA LYS A 259 23.45 -3.84 -21.36
C LYS A 259 23.84 -2.65 -20.46
N ALA A 260 24.74 -2.87 -19.48
CA ALA A 260 25.18 -1.84 -18.53
C ALA A 260 25.87 -0.63 -19.20
N LYS A 261 26.53 -0.82 -20.35
CA LYS A 261 27.16 0.27 -21.12
C LYS A 261 26.17 1.19 -21.84
N LYS A 262 24.88 0.82 -21.96
CA LYS A 262 23.88 1.57 -22.74
C LYS A 262 22.69 2.10 -21.92
N THR A 263 22.51 1.68 -20.67
CA THR A 263 21.35 2.08 -19.86
C THR A 263 21.78 2.71 -18.53
N LYS A 264 21.67 4.03 -18.42
CA LYS A 264 21.73 4.72 -17.14
C LYS A 264 20.40 4.47 -16.42
N LEU A 265 20.43 3.66 -15.37
CA LEU A 265 19.23 3.38 -14.56
C LEU A 265 18.71 4.68 -13.96
N LYS A 266 17.39 4.88 -14.00
CA LYS A 266 16.74 5.96 -13.27
C LYS A 266 16.97 5.72 -11.77
N LYS A 267 17.44 6.76 -11.09
CA LYS A 267 17.71 6.74 -9.65
C LYS A 267 16.54 7.38 -8.93
N ILE A 268 15.85 6.63 -8.08
CA ILE A 268 14.66 7.10 -7.36
C ILE A 268 14.90 6.96 -5.86
N ALA A 269 14.46 7.95 -5.08
CA ALA A 269 14.42 7.84 -3.62
C ALA A 269 12.98 7.89 -3.13
N LEU A 270 12.62 6.93 -2.30
CA LEU A 270 11.37 6.88 -1.56
C LEU A 270 11.66 7.23 -0.10
N VAL A 271 10.90 8.13 0.51
CA VAL A 271 11.11 8.56 1.90
C VAL A 271 9.84 8.30 2.71
N GLY A 272 9.94 7.69 3.89
CA GLY A 272 8.76 7.24 4.63
C GLY A 272 8.78 7.65 6.10
N LYS A 273 7.75 8.38 6.56
CA LYS A 273 7.59 8.73 7.99
C LYS A 273 7.50 7.46 8.84
N GLY A 274 8.35 7.34 9.85
CA GLY A 274 8.46 6.16 10.72
C GLY A 274 8.17 6.44 12.20
N MET A 275 7.08 7.12 12.53
CA MET A 275 6.70 7.32 13.93
C MET A 275 6.03 6.07 14.50
N THR A 276 6.74 5.30 15.33
CA THR A 276 6.22 4.03 15.85
C THR A 276 5.10 4.20 16.88
N PHE A 277 5.07 5.37 17.50
CA PHE A 277 3.94 5.88 18.24
C PHE A 277 4.05 7.40 18.29
N ASP A 278 2.90 8.06 18.25
CA ASP A 278 2.81 9.51 18.34
C ASP A 278 1.76 9.90 19.37
N SER A 279 2.22 10.32 20.55
CA SER A 279 1.35 10.89 21.57
C SER A 279 1.15 12.40 21.36
N GLY A 280 1.87 13.02 20.42
CA GLY A 280 2.01 14.47 20.26
C GLY A 280 3.10 15.13 21.10
N GLY A 281 3.82 14.38 21.92
CA GLY A 281 4.86 14.93 22.80
C GLY A 281 4.26 15.82 23.89
N ILE A 282 4.82 17.01 24.07
CA ILE A 282 4.33 18.01 25.05
C ILE A 282 2.97 18.59 24.63
N SER A 283 2.74 18.79 23.33
CA SER A 283 1.43 19.03 22.71
C SER A 283 0.60 17.75 22.68
N LEU A 284 0.26 17.22 23.86
CA LEU A 284 -0.36 15.91 24.01
C LEU A 284 -1.69 15.79 23.25
N LYS A 285 -1.84 14.74 22.44
CA LYS A 285 -3.10 14.40 21.76
C LYS A 285 -4.19 14.05 22.78
N PRO A 286 -5.48 14.27 22.44
CA PRO A 286 -6.60 13.71 23.20
C PRO A 286 -6.55 12.18 23.24
N SER A 287 -7.08 11.56 24.29
CA SER A 287 -7.09 10.10 24.45
C SER A 287 -7.89 9.38 23.35
N LYS A 288 -8.90 10.04 22.78
CA LYS A 288 -9.75 9.48 21.72
C LYS A 288 -8.89 9.23 20.47
N SER A 289 -8.92 8.00 19.96
CA SER A 289 -8.16 7.55 18.77
C SER A 289 -6.64 7.58 18.90
N MET A 290 -6.07 7.91 20.06
CA MET A 290 -4.60 7.83 20.29
C MET A 290 -4.05 6.41 20.08
N SER A 291 -4.86 5.38 20.33
CA SER A 291 -4.50 3.98 20.06
C SER A 291 -4.21 3.67 18.58
N GLU A 292 -4.74 4.48 17.66
CA GLU A 292 -4.50 4.35 16.21
C GLU A 292 -3.14 4.93 15.80
N MET A 293 -2.50 5.75 16.65
CA MET A 293 -1.19 6.37 16.38
C MET A 293 -0.04 5.37 16.34
N LYS A 294 -0.30 4.08 16.64
CA LYS A 294 0.61 2.99 16.28
C LYS A 294 0.87 2.87 14.77
N ASN A 295 -0.07 3.36 13.95
CA ASN A 295 0.04 3.35 12.49
C ASN A 295 0.77 4.58 11.93
N ASP A 296 1.30 5.46 12.80
CA ASP A 296 1.96 6.68 12.36
C ASP A 296 3.35 6.46 11.69
N MET A 297 3.69 5.18 11.52
CA MET A 297 4.81 4.64 10.75
C MET A 297 4.37 4.04 9.40
N ALA A 298 3.14 4.30 8.94
CA ALA A 298 2.63 3.77 7.68
C ALA A 298 3.49 4.18 6.48
N GLY A 299 4.04 5.40 6.48
CA GLY A 299 4.97 5.86 5.43
C GLY A 299 6.22 4.98 5.34
N ALA A 300 6.86 4.71 6.47
CA ALA A 300 8.04 3.85 6.59
C ALA A 300 7.78 2.43 6.11
N SER A 301 6.67 1.81 6.55
CA SER A 301 6.32 0.46 6.13
C SER A 301 6.06 0.39 4.62
N VAL A 302 5.30 1.33 4.05
CA VAL A 302 5.02 1.38 2.62
C VAL A 302 6.28 1.55 1.79
N VAL A 303 7.21 2.41 2.20
CA VAL A 303 8.51 2.55 1.53
C VAL A 303 9.29 1.24 1.55
N ALA A 304 9.40 0.58 2.70
CA ALA A 304 10.07 -0.72 2.79
C ALA A 304 9.41 -1.77 1.88
N GLY A 305 8.07 -1.86 1.90
CA GLY A 305 7.30 -2.77 1.06
C GLY A 305 7.46 -2.51 -0.43
N ALA A 306 7.44 -1.25 -0.86
CA ALA A 306 7.63 -0.88 -2.26
C ALA A 306 9.03 -1.24 -2.78
N VAL A 307 10.08 -1.00 -1.99
CA VAL A 307 11.44 -1.41 -2.34
C VAL A 307 11.57 -2.93 -2.42
N ILE A 308 10.98 -3.66 -1.48
CA ILE A 308 10.94 -5.14 -1.47
C ILE A 308 10.20 -5.68 -2.70
N ALA A 309 9.02 -5.14 -3.01
CA ALA A 309 8.22 -5.53 -4.18
C ALA A 309 8.98 -5.27 -5.48
N ALA A 310 9.64 -4.12 -5.60
CA ALA A 310 10.47 -3.77 -6.75
C ALA A 310 11.65 -4.74 -6.92
N ALA A 311 12.36 -5.07 -5.83
CA ALA A 311 13.50 -5.98 -5.85
C ALA A 311 13.11 -7.42 -6.19
N LYS A 312 12.04 -7.96 -5.56
CA LYS A 312 11.53 -9.32 -5.82
C LYS A 312 11.06 -9.49 -7.26
N ASN A 313 10.49 -8.43 -7.86
CA ASN A 313 10.10 -8.40 -9.26
C ASN A 313 11.21 -7.91 -10.21
N LYS A 314 12.42 -7.69 -9.69
CA LYS A 314 13.63 -7.34 -10.47
C LYS A 314 13.43 -6.13 -11.38
N LEU A 315 12.74 -5.10 -10.88
CA LEU A 315 12.51 -3.87 -11.66
C LEU A 315 13.86 -3.23 -12.04
N PRO A 316 14.00 -2.70 -13.27
CA PRO A 316 15.26 -2.17 -13.78
C PRO A 316 15.52 -0.71 -13.33
N ILE A 317 15.48 -0.46 -12.01
CA ILE A 317 15.62 0.86 -11.40
C ILE A 317 16.63 0.84 -10.25
N HIS A 318 17.34 1.95 -10.02
CA HIS A 318 18.18 2.11 -8.81
C HIS A 318 17.35 2.82 -7.75
N LEU A 319 16.96 2.10 -6.70
CA LEU A 319 15.98 2.56 -5.73
C LEU A 319 16.59 2.69 -4.33
N PHE A 320 16.33 3.83 -3.70
CA PHE A 320 16.62 4.09 -2.28
C PHE A 320 15.32 4.14 -1.49
N GLY A 321 15.29 3.52 -0.32
CA GLY A 321 14.27 3.75 0.70
C GLY A 321 14.91 4.41 1.92
N ILE A 322 14.46 5.61 2.29
CA ILE A 322 15.01 6.40 3.40
C ILE A 322 13.93 6.55 4.46
N ILE A 323 14.19 6.06 5.66
CA ILE A 323 13.19 5.97 6.72
C ILE A 323 13.78 6.52 8.02
N PRO A 324 13.43 7.77 8.40
CA PRO A 324 13.64 8.24 9.76
C PRO A 324 12.57 7.58 10.66
N THR A 325 12.98 7.00 11.79
CA THR A 325 12.03 6.42 12.74
C THR A 325 12.33 6.83 14.18
N ALA A 326 11.27 7.21 14.88
CA ALA A 326 11.28 7.69 16.25
C ALA A 326 9.96 7.35 16.94
N GLU A 327 9.90 7.62 18.23
CA GLU A 327 8.68 7.55 19.04
C GLU A 327 8.51 8.91 19.73
N ASN A 328 7.37 9.58 19.54
CA ASN A 328 7.11 10.92 20.08
C ASN A 328 6.34 10.78 21.40
N MET A 329 7.02 11.10 22.50
CA MET A 329 6.54 10.89 23.87
C MET A 329 6.77 12.13 24.73
N PRO A 330 5.84 12.53 25.61
CA PRO A 330 6.12 13.50 26.66
C PRO A 330 7.10 12.91 27.67
N SER A 331 8.11 13.67 28.04
CA SER A 331 9.02 13.36 29.15
C SER A 331 9.79 14.62 29.54
N GLY A 332 10.60 14.53 30.59
CA GLY A 332 11.50 15.62 30.98
C GLY A 332 12.58 15.94 29.94
N GLU A 333 12.84 15.03 28.98
CA GLU A 333 13.82 15.23 27.90
C GLU A 333 13.18 15.69 26.58
N ALA A 334 11.84 15.70 26.50
CA ALA A 334 11.12 16.01 25.27
C ALA A 334 11.42 17.42 24.75
N PHE A 335 11.40 17.56 23.42
CA PHE A 335 11.35 18.87 22.80
C PHE A 335 10.02 19.56 23.11
N LYS A 336 10.02 20.90 23.10
CA LYS A 336 8.90 21.73 23.55
C LYS A 336 8.52 22.74 22.47
N PRO A 337 7.26 23.23 22.48
CA PRO A 337 6.93 24.47 21.80
C PRO A 337 7.89 25.60 22.19
N GLY A 338 8.39 26.34 21.20
CA GLY A 338 9.41 27.39 21.32
C GLY A 338 10.86 26.92 21.16
N ASP A 339 11.15 25.61 21.14
CA ASP A 339 12.50 25.12 20.86
C ASP A 339 12.90 25.45 19.40
N ILE A 340 14.18 25.79 19.19
CA ILE A 340 14.76 25.94 17.84
C ILE A 340 15.70 24.75 17.56
N ILE A 341 15.43 24.02 16.50
CA ILE A 341 16.15 22.80 16.12
C ILE A 341 17.00 23.07 14.88
N LYS A 342 18.29 22.73 14.90
CA LYS A 342 19.15 22.74 13.71
C LYS A 342 19.16 21.37 13.04
N THR A 343 18.79 21.32 11.76
CA THR A 343 18.72 20.07 10.95
C THR A 343 20.06 19.72 10.29
N ALA A 344 20.14 18.52 9.71
CA ALA A 344 21.29 18.05 8.92
C ALA A 344 21.52 18.86 7.63
N SER A 345 20.49 19.58 7.17
CA SER A 345 20.61 20.53 6.06
C SER A 345 21.34 21.83 6.46
N GLY A 346 21.49 22.08 7.76
CA GLY A 346 22.00 23.32 8.33
C GLY A 346 20.90 24.33 8.69
N LYS A 347 19.68 24.16 8.15
CA LYS A 347 18.53 25.03 8.44
C LYS A 347 18.00 24.85 9.86
N THR A 348 17.41 25.92 10.40
CA THR A 348 16.75 25.92 11.72
C THR A 348 15.22 25.83 11.62
N ILE A 349 14.61 25.09 12.54
CA ILE A 349 13.15 24.93 12.67
C ILE A 349 12.73 25.48 14.04
N GLU A 350 11.83 26.46 14.05
CA GLU A 350 11.06 26.83 15.25
C GLU A 350 9.92 25.82 15.45
N VAL A 351 9.84 25.24 16.64
CA VAL A 351 8.81 24.26 17.00
C VAL A 351 7.63 25.03 17.58
N ASP A 352 6.56 25.20 16.82
CA ASP A 352 5.29 25.75 17.33
C ASP A 352 4.49 24.65 18.04
N ASP A 353 4.53 23.42 17.49
CA ASP A 353 3.72 22.31 17.98
C ASP A 353 4.49 20.98 17.87
N THR A 354 4.63 20.27 18.99
CA THR A 354 5.35 18.98 19.03
C THR A 354 4.53 17.82 18.45
N ASP A 355 3.25 18.02 18.14
CA ASP A 355 2.37 17.10 17.39
C ASP A 355 2.51 17.27 15.86
N ALA A 356 3.38 18.20 15.44
CA ALA A 356 3.83 18.33 14.05
C ALA A 356 5.25 17.76 13.88
N GLU A 357 5.50 16.59 14.49
CA GLU A 357 6.78 15.89 14.56
C GLU A 357 7.17 15.19 13.25
N GLY A 358 6.19 14.65 12.52
CA GLY A 358 6.43 13.83 11.34
C GLY A 358 7.20 14.58 10.26
N ARG A 359 6.87 15.85 10.05
CA ARG A 359 7.58 16.70 9.07
C ARG A 359 8.99 17.06 9.55
N VAL A 360 9.20 17.17 10.86
CA VAL A 360 10.51 17.48 11.46
C VAL A 360 11.49 16.31 11.27
N ILE A 361 11.05 15.07 11.45
CA ILE A 361 11.92 13.91 11.17
C ILE A 361 12.16 13.71 9.66
N LEU A 362 11.18 14.07 8.82
CA LEU A 362 11.30 14.00 7.37
C LEU A 362 12.27 15.06 6.82
N ALA A 363 12.42 16.21 7.47
CA ALA A 363 13.37 17.24 7.07
C ALA A 363 14.80 16.69 6.91
N ASP A 364 15.30 15.96 7.91
CA ASP A 364 16.63 15.32 7.86
C ASP A 364 16.69 14.22 6.80
N ALA A 365 15.59 13.47 6.59
CA ALA A 365 15.54 12.39 5.62
C ALA A 365 15.48 12.88 4.17
N LEU A 366 14.76 13.97 3.89
CA LEU A 366 14.67 14.60 2.58
C LEU A 366 16.00 15.25 2.17
N ASP A 367 16.70 15.87 3.12
CA ASP A 367 18.05 16.39 2.90
C ASP A 367 19.03 15.23 2.59
N TYR A 368 18.99 14.15 3.38
CA TYR A 368 19.80 12.96 3.13
C TYR A 368 19.49 12.36 1.74
N ALA A 369 18.21 12.21 1.39
CA ALA A 369 17.78 11.71 0.09
C ALA A 369 18.26 12.61 -1.05
N SER A 370 18.20 13.93 -0.87
CA SER A 370 18.69 14.91 -1.84
C SER A 370 20.19 14.79 -2.10
N LYS A 371 20.99 14.56 -1.05
CA LYS A 371 22.44 14.33 -1.16
C LYS A 371 22.81 13.06 -1.93
N LEU A 372 21.89 12.09 -2.04
CA LEU A 372 22.04 10.94 -2.93
C LEU A 372 21.86 11.30 -4.41
N LYS A 373 21.41 12.51 -4.77
CA LYS A 373 21.19 12.98 -6.14
C LYS A 373 20.29 12.05 -6.99
N PRO A 374 19.11 11.62 -6.50
CA PRO A 374 18.15 10.90 -7.31
C PRO A 374 17.57 11.80 -8.41
N ASN A 375 17.00 11.18 -9.45
CA ASN A 375 16.19 11.88 -10.44
C ASN A 375 14.89 12.42 -9.83
N GLN A 376 14.32 11.69 -8.87
CA GLN A 376 13.06 12.04 -8.22
C GLN A 376 13.03 11.56 -6.77
N ILE A 377 12.37 12.31 -5.90
CA ILE A 377 12.03 11.93 -4.52
C ILE A 377 10.50 11.81 -4.41
N ILE A 378 10.02 10.73 -3.82
CA ILE A 378 8.61 10.59 -3.43
C ILE A 378 8.59 10.26 -1.95
N ASP A 379 8.00 11.13 -1.14
CA ASP A 379 7.80 10.85 0.28
C ASP A 379 6.35 10.52 0.62
N LEU A 380 6.17 9.67 1.63
CA LEU A 380 4.88 9.20 2.12
C LEU A 380 4.82 9.34 3.63
N ALA A 381 3.74 9.94 4.12
CA ALA A 381 3.55 10.14 5.54
C ALA A 381 2.07 10.21 5.93
N THR A 382 1.73 9.62 7.08
CA THR A 382 0.52 9.93 7.83
C THR A 382 0.70 11.31 8.46
N LEU A 383 0.58 12.38 7.66
CA LEU A 383 1.17 13.67 8.06
C LEU A 383 0.15 14.60 8.69
N THR A 384 -1.07 14.68 8.15
CA THR A 384 -2.02 15.68 8.63
C THR A 384 -3.45 15.17 8.73
N GLY A 385 -4.09 15.46 9.86
CA GLY A 385 -5.56 15.35 9.98
C GLY A 385 -6.29 16.29 9.02
N ALA A 386 -5.66 17.40 8.61
CA ALA A 386 -6.21 18.33 7.62
C ALA A 386 -6.42 17.66 6.25
N CYS A 387 -5.55 16.74 5.83
CA CYS A 387 -5.74 15.99 4.59
C CYS A 387 -6.93 15.03 4.69
N VAL A 388 -7.15 14.43 5.87
CA VAL A 388 -8.32 13.58 6.13
C VAL A 388 -9.61 14.40 6.09
N VAL A 389 -9.62 15.60 6.65
CA VAL A 389 -10.78 16.51 6.54
C VAL A 389 -11.08 16.88 5.09
N ALA A 390 -10.04 17.05 4.25
CA ALA A 390 -10.21 17.46 2.86
C ALA A 390 -10.63 16.31 1.91
N LEU A 391 -10.05 15.11 2.08
CA LEU A 391 -10.17 14.01 1.11
C LEU A 391 -10.76 12.72 1.70
N GLY A 392 -11.07 12.70 2.99
CA GLY A 392 -11.58 11.55 3.71
C GLY A 392 -10.54 10.45 3.90
N GLU A 393 -11.02 9.24 4.18
CA GLU A 393 -10.20 8.05 4.47
C GLU A 393 -9.87 7.21 3.22
N PHE A 394 -10.21 7.70 2.03
CA PHE A 394 -10.21 6.86 0.81
C PHE A 394 -9.14 7.25 -0.21
N VAL A 395 -8.63 8.47 -0.13
CA VAL A 395 -7.77 9.08 -1.14
C VAL A 395 -6.63 9.81 -0.43
N ALA A 396 -5.40 9.62 -0.91
CA ALA A 396 -4.24 10.34 -0.38
C ALA A 396 -4.09 11.72 -1.01
N GLY A 397 -3.61 12.69 -0.24
CA GLY A 397 -3.24 14.00 -0.76
C GLY A 397 -1.93 13.93 -1.52
N LEU A 398 -1.91 14.41 -2.76
CA LEU A 398 -0.71 14.49 -3.60
C LEU A 398 -0.27 15.94 -3.74
N PHE A 399 0.98 16.25 -3.42
CA PHE A 399 1.56 17.57 -3.57
C PHE A 399 2.82 17.49 -4.43
N SER A 400 2.91 18.31 -5.47
CA SER A 400 4.11 18.41 -6.31
C SER A 400 4.05 19.69 -7.13
N LYS A 401 5.23 20.29 -7.38
CA LYS A 401 5.40 21.34 -8.41
C LYS A 401 5.67 20.77 -9.81
N ASN A 402 5.91 19.46 -9.93
CA ASN A 402 6.17 18.81 -11.20
C ASN A 402 4.88 18.12 -11.71
N ASP A 403 4.27 18.71 -12.74
CA ASP A 403 3.00 18.22 -13.29
C ASP A 403 3.09 16.81 -13.85
N GLU A 404 4.20 16.47 -14.50
CA GLU A 404 4.41 15.14 -15.10
C GLU A 404 4.49 14.05 -14.02
N LEU A 405 5.21 14.31 -12.92
CA LEU A 405 5.31 13.41 -11.77
C LEU A 405 3.94 13.23 -11.10
N ALA A 406 3.23 14.34 -10.88
CA ALA A 406 1.90 14.29 -10.29
C ALA A 406 0.91 13.48 -11.13
N GLU A 407 0.90 13.71 -12.45
CA GLU A 407 0.01 13.00 -13.38
C GLU A 407 0.33 11.49 -13.45
N LYS A 408 1.62 11.12 -13.45
CA LYS A 408 2.02 9.70 -13.43
C LYS A 408 1.58 9.00 -12.14
N LEU A 409 1.72 9.65 -10.98
CA LEU A 409 1.23 9.11 -9.71
C LEU A 409 -0.30 9.00 -9.70
N TYR A 410 -1.00 10.01 -10.23
CA TYR A 410 -2.45 9.99 -10.38
C TYR A 410 -2.93 8.80 -11.23
N LYS A 411 -2.34 8.60 -12.40
CA LYS A 411 -2.66 7.45 -13.28
C LYS A 411 -2.40 6.11 -12.61
N SER A 412 -1.25 5.95 -11.94
CA SER A 412 -0.98 4.72 -11.16
C SER A 412 -1.98 4.53 -10.02
N GLY A 413 -2.43 5.60 -9.37
CA GLY A 413 -3.44 5.54 -8.31
C GLY A 413 -4.82 5.13 -8.82
N LEU A 414 -5.25 5.65 -9.97
CA LEU A 414 -6.48 5.20 -10.63
C LEU A 414 -6.40 3.73 -11.03
N LYS A 415 -5.28 3.31 -11.64
CA LYS A 415 -5.07 1.93 -12.08
C LYS A 415 -5.07 0.95 -10.90
N THR A 416 -4.38 1.27 -9.82
CA THR A 416 -4.20 0.39 -8.64
C THR A 416 -5.32 0.46 -7.63
N PHE A 417 -6.21 1.44 -7.77
CA PHE A 417 -7.23 1.81 -6.80
C PHE A 417 -6.67 2.37 -5.47
N ASP A 418 -5.36 2.53 -5.36
CA ASP A 418 -4.70 3.31 -4.30
C ASP A 418 -4.67 4.79 -4.73
N ARG A 419 -5.85 5.41 -4.76
CA ARG A 419 -6.09 6.72 -5.39
C ARG A 419 -5.40 7.87 -4.65
N VAL A 420 -4.89 8.81 -5.44
CA VAL A 420 -4.31 10.07 -4.98
C VAL A 420 -5.05 11.25 -5.61
N TRP A 421 -5.12 12.39 -4.93
CA TRP A 421 -5.68 13.62 -5.49
C TRP A 421 -4.77 14.80 -5.27
N ARG A 422 -4.50 15.58 -6.33
CA ARG A 422 -3.54 16.67 -6.25
C ARG A 422 -4.13 17.88 -5.53
N LEU A 423 -3.42 18.36 -4.52
CA LEU A 423 -3.65 19.61 -3.82
C LEU A 423 -2.60 20.66 -4.25
N PRO A 424 -2.91 21.97 -4.16
CA PRO A 424 -2.01 23.01 -4.63
C PRO A 424 -0.75 23.10 -3.77
N LEU A 425 0.34 23.54 -4.40
CA LEU A 425 1.63 23.80 -3.75
C LEU A 425 2.22 25.14 -4.24
N TRP A 426 1.37 26.15 -4.30
CA TRP A 426 1.74 27.51 -4.72
C TRP A 426 2.64 28.20 -3.69
N ASP A 427 3.34 29.25 -4.12
CA ASP A 427 4.31 29.94 -3.28
C ASP A 427 3.68 30.85 -2.23
N ASP A 428 2.42 31.28 -2.41
CA ASP A 428 1.67 32.07 -1.42
C ASP A 428 1.58 31.38 -0.04
N TYR A 429 1.52 30.05 -0.05
CA TYR A 429 1.47 29.23 1.17
C TYR A 429 2.79 29.23 1.96
N HIS A 430 3.91 29.72 1.39
CA HIS A 430 5.19 29.82 2.09
C HIS A 430 5.07 30.66 3.37
N LYS A 431 4.27 31.75 3.31
CA LYS A 431 4.04 32.67 4.43
C LYS A 431 3.50 31.99 5.68
N LEU A 432 2.82 30.85 5.53
CA LEU A 432 2.28 30.11 6.66
C LEU A 432 3.38 29.53 7.55
N ASN A 433 4.55 29.21 7.00
CA ASN A 433 5.67 28.61 7.71
C ASN A 433 6.81 29.60 8.01
N GLU A 434 6.61 30.90 7.81
CA GLU A 434 7.61 31.91 8.17
C GLU A 434 7.76 32.02 9.69
N SER A 435 9.00 32.10 10.14
CA SER A 435 9.40 32.33 11.53
C SER A 435 10.16 33.65 11.63
N SER A 436 10.03 34.35 12.75
CA SER A 436 10.81 35.55 13.05
C SER A 436 12.18 35.24 13.70
N VAL A 437 12.39 33.99 14.12
CA VAL A 437 13.56 33.57 14.92
C VAL A 437 14.31 32.37 14.35
N ALA A 438 13.75 31.67 13.35
CA ALA A 438 14.35 30.53 12.66
C ALA A 438 14.11 30.61 11.13
N ASP A 439 14.71 29.72 10.36
CA ASP A 439 14.52 29.70 8.89
C ASP A 439 13.08 29.29 8.50
N VAL A 440 12.43 28.47 9.32
CA VAL A 440 11.05 27.99 9.11
C VAL A 440 10.44 27.60 10.46
N LYS A 441 9.12 27.71 10.62
CA LYS A 441 8.38 27.10 11.73
C LYS A 441 7.60 25.87 11.30
N ASN A 442 7.48 24.89 12.19
CA ASN A 442 6.89 23.59 11.85
C ASN A 442 5.35 23.61 11.72
N LEU A 443 4.64 24.66 12.13
CA LEU A 443 3.18 24.73 12.02
C LEU A 443 2.72 25.96 11.22
N GLY A 444 1.82 25.74 10.26
CA GLY A 444 1.27 26.79 9.39
C GLY A 444 -0.12 27.31 9.78
N GLY A 445 -0.61 26.94 10.97
CA GLY A 445 -1.98 27.20 11.41
C GLY A 445 -3.02 26.23 10.84
N ARG A 446 -4.29 26.48 11.17
CA ARG A 446 -5.42 25.59 10.86
C ARG A 446 -5.79 25.55 9.38
N TRP A 447 -5.81 26.70 8.71
CA TRP A 447 -6.30 26.81 7.34
C TRP A 447 -5.22 26.41 6.34
N GLY A 448 -5.53 25.44 5.48
CA GLY A 448 -4.54 24.89 4.56
C GLY A 448 -3.48 24.02 5.23
N GLY A 449 -3.78 23.41 6.40
CA GLY A 449 -2.82 22.63 7.19
C GLY A 449 -2.08 21.51 6.44
N ALA A 450 -2.75 20.84 5.48
CA ALA A 450 -2.10 19.83 4.63
C ALA A 450 -1.11 20.46 3.65
N ILE A 451 -1.46 21.63 3.09
CA ILE A 451 -0.62 22.37 2.15
C ILE A 451 0.59 22.96 2.88
N SER A 452 0.40 23.56 4.06
CA SER A 452 1.53 24.10 4.84
C SER A 452 2.48 23.01 5.34
N ALA A 453 1.98 21.81 5.65
CA ALA A 453 2.85 20.67 5.94
C ALA A 453 3.70 20.27 4.72
N ALA A 454 3.11 20.20 3.52
CA ALA A 454 3.86 19.96 2.29
C ALA A 454 4.86 21.10 1.99
N LYS A 455 4.48 22.37 2.15
CA LYS A 455 5.39 23.52 1.98
C LYS A 455 6.54 23.51 2.97
N PHE A 456 6.32 23.06 4.21
CA PHE A 456 7.39 22.83 5.16
C PHE A 456 8.40 21.81 4.60
N LEU A 457 7.93 20.65 4.11
CA LEU A 457 8.80 19.61 3.55
C LEU A 457 9.61 20.08 2.34
N GLU A 458 9.00 20.92 1.48
CA GLU A 458 9.67 21.49 0.29
C GLU A 458 10.99 22.21 0.64
N ASN A 459 11.10 22.78 1.84
CA ASN A 459 12.32 23.45 2.30
C ASN A 459 13.54 22.52 2.41
N PHE A 460 13.35 21.21 2.51
CA PHE A 460 14.40 20.24 2.78
C PHE A 460 14.72 19.35 1.57
N VAL A 461 14.19 19.71 0.41
CA VAL A 461 14.45 19.03 -0.86
C VAL A 461 15.34 19.92 -1.73
N ASP A 462 16.36 19.33 -2.37
CA ASP A 462 17.13 20.06 -3.39
C ASP A 462 16.18 20.47 -4.54
N LYS A 463 16.11 21.78 -4.82
CA LYS A 463 15.25 22.39 -5.84
C LYS A 463 15.44 21.80 -7.24
N LYS A 464 16.56 21.12 -7.52
CA LYS A 464 16.84 20.46 -8.81
C LYS A 464 16.19 19.09 -8.95
N ILE A 465 15.65 18.52 -7.86
CA ILE A 465 15.06 17.18 -7.85
C ILE A 465 13.55 17.28 -7.99
N HIS A 466 12.97 16.50 -8.90
CA HIS A 466 11.50 16.41 -8.98
C HIS A 466 10.99 15.71 -7.73
N TRP A 467 10.05 16.34 -7.04
CA TRP A 467 9.58 15.88 -5.75
C TRP A 467 8.05 15.80 -5.68
N ALA A 468 7.56 14.76 -5.03
CA ALA A 468 6.17 14.63 -4.66
C ALA A 468 6.03 14.16 -3.20
N HIS A 469 5.08 14.76 -2.50
CA HIS A 469 4.64 14.31 -1.18
C HIS A 469 3.27 13.65 -1.29
N LEU A 470 3.12 12.49 -0.66
CA LEU A 470 1.86 11.78 -0.49
C LEU A 470 1.46 11.78 0.99
N ASP A 471 0.43 12.56 1.34
CA ASP A 471 -0.20 12.49 2.66
C ASP A 471 -1.18 11.32 2.68
N ILE A 472 -0.81 10.26 3.38
CA ILE A 472 -1.55 8.99 3.47
C ILE A 472 -2.28 8.83 4.81
N ALA A 473 -2.47 9.92 5.57
CA ALA A 473 -3.16 9.90 6.87
C ALA A 473 -4.52 9.20 6.81
N GLY A 474 -5.34 9.51 5.80
CA GLY A 474 -6.66 8.92 5.61
C GLY A 474 -6.61 7.46 5.13
N PRO A 475 -6.03 7.17 3.95
CA PRO A 475 -6.17 5.84 3.34
C PRO A 475 -5.30 4.74 3.96
N SER A 476 -4.39 5.07 4.88
CA SER A 476 -3.57 4.08 5.59
C SER A 476 -4.31 3.36 6.72
N ILE A 477 -5.42 3.92 7.22
CA ILE A 477 -6.24 3.32 8.27
C ILE A 477 -7.39 2.49 7.70
N HIS A 478 -7.87 1.54 8.50
CA HIS A 478 -9.02 0.71 8.15
C HIS A 478 -10.26 1.59 7.89
N ASN A 479 -11.05 1.23 6.87
CA ASN A 479 -12.20 2.00 6.41
C ASN A 479 -13.15 1.14 5.56
N ASP A 480 -14.35 1.67 5.29
CA ASP A 480 -15.42 0.95 4.58
C ASP A 480 -15.36 1.03 3.03
N SER A 481 -14.27 1.50 2.44
CA SER A 481 -14.18 1.61 0.97
C SER A 481 -14.29 0.27 0.25
N ARG A 482 -13.69 -0.78 0.81
CA ARG A 482 -13.59 -2.13 0.23
C ARG A 482 -13.61 -3.19 1.32
N ASN A 483 -13.98 -4.42 0.97
CA ASN A 483 -13.97 -5.54 1.92
C ASN A 483 -12.60 -5.73 2.56
N TYR A 484 -11.52 -5.54 1.79
CA TYR A 484 -10.17 -5.74 2.29
C TYR A 484 -9.63 -4.59 3.15
N THR A 485 -10.33 -3.46 3.25
CA THR A 485 -9.92 -2.31 4.08
C THR A 485 -10.65 -2.23 5.41
N LYS A 486 -11.72 -2.99 5.63
CA LYS A 486 -12.63 -2.82 6.80
C LYS A 486 -12.01 -3.13 8.15
N LYS A 487 -11.13 -4.14 8.22
CA LYS A 487 -10.76 -4.78 9.49
C LYS A 487 -9.35 -4.45 9.99
N TYR A 488 -8.41 -4.29 9.07
CA TYR A 488 -6.98 -4.15 9.36
C TYR A 488 -6.43 -2.95 8.59
N MET A 489 -5.33 -2.37 9.08
CA MET A 489 -4.61 -1.31 8.35
C MET A 489 -4.33 -1.74 6.91
N THR A 490 -4.41 -0.80 5.98
CA THR A 490 -4.72 -1.12 4.57
C THR A 490 -3.50 -1.56 3.76
N GLY A 491 -2.29 -1.16 4.18
CA GLY A 491 -1.10 -1.26 3.33
C GLY A 491 -1.15 -0.35 2.09
N PHE A 492 -2.02 0.68 2.11
CA PHE A 492 -2.18 1.64 1.02
C PHE A 492 -0.84 2.20 0.56
N GLY A 493 -0.66 2.32 -0.77
CA GLY A 493 0.50 2.98 -1.37
C GLY A 493 1.55 2.00 -1.89
N VAL A 494 1.60 0.76 -1.39
CA VAL A 494 2.55 -0.25 -1.91
C VAL A 494 2.26 -0.57 -3.37
N ARG A 495 0.99 -0.77 -3.72
CA ARG A 495 0.58 -1.09 -5.11
C ARG A 495 0.76 0.13 -6.00
N LEU A 496 0.35 1.32 -5.54
CA LEU A 496 0.57 2.60 -6.21
C LEU A 496 2.04 2.80 -6.59
N LEU A 497 2.95 2.72 -5.62
CA LEU A 497 4.37 2.93 -5.86
C LEU A 497 4.97 1.83 -6.73
N PHE A 498 4.57 0.58 -6.54
CA PHE A 498 5.03 -0.52 -7.39
C PHE A 498 4.64 -0.32 -8.85
N ASP A 499 3.38 0.05 -9.14
CA ASP A 499 2.93 0.34 -10.50
C ASP A 499 3.62 1.57 -11.09
N TYR A 500 3.76 2.64 -10.31
CA TYR A 500 4.48 3.85 -10.72
C TYR A 500 5.93 3.54 -11.11
N LEU A 501 6.63 2.77 -10.27
CA LEU A 501 8.01 2.35 -10.51
C LEU A 501 8.13 1.40 -11.71
N LYS A 502 7.15 0.52 -11.93
CA LYS A 502 7.15 -0.43 -13.06
C LYS A 502 6.84 0.25 -14.40
N THR A 503 5.97 1.26 -14.39
CA THR A 503 5.38 1.84 -15.62
C THR A 503 6.04 3.16 -16.03
N HIS A 504 6.59 3.91 -15.08
CA HIS A 504 7.03 5.30 -15.30
C HIS A 504 8.48 5.59 -14.93
N CYS A 505 9.22 4.59 -14.44
CA CYS A 505 10.62 4.69 -14.05
C CYS A 505 11.46 3.60 -14.73
#